data_AF-R8QDB6-F1
#
_entry.id   AF-R8QDB6-F1
#
_cell.length_a   1.000
_cell.length_b   1.000
_cell.length_c   1.000
_cell.angle_alpha   90.00
_cell.angle_beta   90.00
_cell.angle_gamma   90.00
#
_symmetry.space_group_name_H-M   'P 1'
#
loop_
_entity.id
_entity.type
_entity.pdbx_description
1 polymer ?
#
loop_
_entity_poly.entity_id
_entity_poly.type
_entity_poly.pdbx_seq_one_letter_code
_entity_poly.pdbx_strand_id
1 'polypeptide(L)'
;MGRKYVIRILALLSVISLFFNLMLPKASAEIEKIPSLKTTATNKADGGKEMHAKKSITIQDKVEYTNLVVGKEYTVKGKLMNKVINKPLLIDGKEVTAETKFTAKEKNGFVALDFPFVGAEQQGREVVVFEELYQDGVLVATHADINDVGQTVRFVEPTIKTTATNKADGGKEMHAKDSITIQDKVEYKDLIVGKEYVVKGKLMNKVTNKPLLIDGKEVTAETKFTAKEKNGFVTLDFPFVGAEQQGREVVVFEEVYQDGVLVAIQSDINDVGQTVRFVEPTIKTTATNKADGGKEMHAKDSITIQNKVEYKDLIVGKEYVVKGKLMNKVMNKPLLIDGKEVTAETKFTAKEKNWFVTLDFPFVGAEQQGREVVVFEEVYQDGVLVAVQSDINDVGQTVRFVEPTIKTTATNKADGGKEMYANESVTIQDKVEYKDLIIGKEYVAKGKLMDKATKKPLLVDGKEVAVESKFTAKEKNGSITLDFTFNASKLQGKEVVVFEKLYQDDILVAINVDIEDADHTVKFKAEKLGKPQQEKPQLEQPKTGKTSKAGTLPATGGNMYFTWFSVGAGLLLLTLGAILFIKRRNA
;
A
#
# COMPACT_ATOMS: atom_id res chain seq x y z
N MET A 1 -72.42 -6.22 115.82
CA MET A 1 -72.80 -6.75 114.48
C MET A 1 -73.84 -5.79 113.88
N GLY A 2 -73.92 -5.49 112.58
CA GLY A 2 -73.10 -5.93 111.44
C GLY A 2 -73.94 -5.89 110.14
N ARG A 3 -73.43 -5.24 109.07
CA ARG A 3 -73.97 -5.25 107.68
C ARG A 3 -75.51 -5.20 107.53
N LYS A 4 -76.14 -4.01 107.48
CA LYS A 4 -77.47 -3.86 106.80
C LYS A 4 -77.93 -2.47 106.31
N TYR A 5 -77.12 -1.40 106.38
CA TYR A 5 -77.53 -0.04 105.99
C TYR A 5 -76.64 0.70 104.96
N VAL A 6 -75.92 -0.03 104.10
CA VAL A 6 -75.18 0.58 102.96
C VAL A 6 -75.88 0.31 101.61
N ILE A 7 -76.73 -0.72 101.53
CA ILE A 7 -77.37 -1.18 100.28
C ILE A 7 -78.68 -0.41 99.97
N ARG A 8 -78.64 0.93 100.03
CA ARG A 8 -79.71 1.80 99.50
C ARG A 8 -79.26 3.08 98.78
N ILE A 9 -77.96 3.42 98.77
CA ILE A 9 -77.45 4.59 98.02
C ILE A 9 -76.87 4.20 96.63
N LEU A 10 -76.26 3.02 96.48
CA LEU A 10 -75.75 2.55 95.17
C LEU A 10 -76.87 2.22 94.15
N ALA A 11 -78.13 2.07 94.57
CA ALA A 11 -79.24 1.73 93.68
C ALA A 11 -79.61 2.85 92.69
N LEU A 12 -79.38 4.12 93.04
CA LEU A 12 -79.82 5.25 92.20
C LEU A 12 -78.78 5.69 91.15
N LEU A 13 -77.49 5.54 91.45
CA LEU A 13 -76.40 5.88 90.52
C LEU A 13 -76.25 4.88 89.37
N SER A 14 -76.62 3.61 89.58
CA SER A 14 -76.54 2.58 88.53
C SER A 14 -77.51 2.82 87.37
N VAL A 15 -78.73 3.31 87.65
CA VAL A 15 -79.78 3.51 86.63
C VAL A 15 -79.48 4.69 85.71
N ILE A 16 -78.91 5.77 86.25
CA ILE A 16 -78.53 6.96 85.45
C ILE A 16 -77.35 6.66 84.52
N SER A 17 -76.37 5.87 84.98
CA SER A 17 -75.23 5.45 84.16
C SER A 17 -75.66 4.56 82.98
N LEU A 18 -76.72 3.77 83.14
CA LEU A 18 -77.27 2.94 82.05
C LEU A 18 -78.02 3.76 80.99
N PHE A 19 -78.69 4.85 81.37
CA PHE A 19 -79.43 5.71 80.43
C PHE A 19 -78.53 6.60 79.57
N PHE A 20 -77.43 7.12 80.11
CA PHE A 20 -76.49 7.95 79.33
C PHE A 20 -75.77 7.18 78.21
N ASN A 21 -75.66 5.85 78.32
CA ASN A 21 -75.00 5.01 77.32
C ASN A 21 -75.95 4.51 76.19
N LEU A 22 -77.20 4.99 76.16
CA LEU A 22 -78.22 4.60 75.17
C LEU A 22 -78.73 5.76 74.29
N MET A 23 -78.31 7.00 74.57
CA MET A 23 -78.72 8.23 73.86
C MET A 23 -77.57 9.00 73.21
N LEU A 24 -76.34 8.47 73.25
CA LEU A 24 -75.31 8.87 72.31
C LEU A 24 -75.55 8.11 71.00
N PRO A 25 -75.75 8.78 69.84
CA PRO A 25 -75.62 8.09 68.58
C PRO A 25 -74.20 7.52 68.52
N LYS A 26 -74.07 6.23 68.20
CA LYS A 26 -72.80 5.73 67.69
C LYS A 26 -72.57 6.37 66.33
N ALA A 27 -72.02 7.58 66.34
CA ALA A 27 -71.25 8.10 65.23
C ALA A 27 -70.10 7.12 65.02
N SER A 28 -70.36 6.09 64.22
CA SER A 28 -69.33 5.43 63.46
C SER A 28 -68.71 6.54 62.62
N ALA A 29 -67.58 7.06 63.09
CA ALA A 29 -66.71 7.84 62.24
C ALA A 29 -66.30 6.88 61.12
N GLU A 30 -66.98 6.97 59.97
CA GLU A 30 -66.40 6.52 58.73
C GLU A 30 -65.06 7.24 58.65
N ILE A 31 -63.97 6.50 58.79
CA ILE A 31 -62.63 7.06 58.66
C ILE A 31 -62.56 7.56 57.22
N GLU A 32 -62.66 8.88 57.04
CA GLU A 32 -62.75 9.52 55.74
C GLU A 32 -61.46 9.21 54.98
N LYS A 33 -61.55 8.20 54.12
CA LYS A 33 -60.38 7.67 53.43
C LYS A 33 -59.94 8.71 52.42
N ILE A 34 -58.78 9.31 52.69
CA ILE A 34 -58.20 10.35 51.84
C ILE A 34 -58.11 9.82 50.39
N PRO A 35 -58.56 10.59 49.39
CA PRO A 35 -58.32 10.29 47.99
C PRO A 35 -56.85 10.03 47.70
N SER A 36 -56.57 9.06 46.84
CA SER A 36 -55.20 8.78 46.40
C SER A 36 -55.16 8.46 44.92
N LEU A 37 -54.00 8.72 44.30
CA LEU A 37 -53.70 8.36 42.93
C LEU A 37 -52.65 7.24 42.88
N LYS A 38 -52.69 6.46 41.80
CA LYS A 38 -51.60 5.62 41.30
C LYS A 38 -51.68 5.69 39.79
N THR A 39 -50.64 6.19 39.15
CA THR A 39 -50.71 6.57 37.73
C THR A 39 -49.70 5.76 36.90
N THR A 40 -49.81 5.75 35.57
CA THR A 40 -48.91 4.98 34.69
C THR A 40 -48.90 5.54 33.26
N ALA A 41 -47.83 6.24 32.89
CA ALA A 41 -47.67 6.79 31.55
C ALA A 41 -47.04 5.83 30.54
N THR A 42 -47.53 5.87 29.29
CA THR A 42 -47.10 5.03 28.16
C THR A 42 -47.13 5.81 26.85
N ASN A 43 -46.48 5.29 25.81
CA ASN A 43 -46.72 5.70 24.44
C ASN A 43 -48.14 5.33 24.01
N LYS A 44 -48.98 6.29 23.64
CA LYS A 44 -50.36 6.02 23.21
C LYS A 44 -50.43 5.12 21.94
N ALA A 45 -49.40 5.15 21.10
CA ALA A 45 -49.42 4.42 19.83
C ALA A 45 -49.24 2.90 19.96
N ASP A 46 -48.69 2.40 21.07
CA ASP A 46 -48.39 0.97 21.27
C ASP A 46 -48.41 0.47 22.73
N GLY A 47 -48.70 1.34 23.71
CA GLY A 47 -48.65 1.02 25.14
C GLY A 47 -47.23 0.84 25.71
N GLY A 48 -46.19 1.11 24.91
CA GLY A 48 -44.79 0.94 25.30
C GLY A 48 -44.27 2.01 26.26
N LYS A 49 -43.15 1.70 26.91
CA LYS A 49 -42.38 2.63 27.75
C LYS A 49 -41.26 3.37 27.01
N GLU A 50 -40.95 2.93 25.79
CA GLU A 50 -39.85 3.45 24.98
C GLU A 50 -40.33 3.88 23.59
N MET A 51 -39.84 5.00 23.09
CA MET A 51 -40.16 5.54 21.76
C MET A 51 -38.98 6.29 21.12
N HIS A 52 -39.05 6.53 19.82
CA HIS A 52 -38.17 7.50 19.13
C HIS A 52 -38.83 8.88 19.08
N ALA A 53 -38.03 9.93 19.03
CA ALA A 53 -38.47 11.29 18.79
C ALA A 53 -39.14 11.42 17.40
N LYS A 54 -40.36 11.99 17.36
CA LYS A 54 -41.14 12.23 16.13
C LYS A 54 -41.85 13.58 16.21
N LYS A 55 -42.23 14.16 15.06
CA LYS A 55 -42.89 15.49 14.99
C LYS A 55 -44.25 15.56 15.68
N SER A 56 -44.92 14.43 15.87
CA SER A 56 -46.17 14.32 16.64
C SER A 56 -46.11 13.06 17.46
N ILE A 57 -46.27 13.21 18.78
CA ILE A 57 -46.27 12.14 19.79
C ILE A 57 -47.47 12.37 20.70
N THR A 58 -47.97 11.30 21.31
CA THR A 58 -48.89 11.38 22.44
C THR A 58 -48.45 10.42 23.52
N ILE A 59 -48.08 10.95 24.69
CA ILE A 59 -47.98 10.16 25.92
C ILE A 59 -49.40 10.03 26.47
N GLN A 60 -49.81 8.83 26.86
CA GLN A 60 -51.06 8.59 27.58
C GLN A 60 -50.73 8.15 29.01
N ASP A 61 -51.22 8.90 29.99
CA ASP A 61 -51.24 8.46 31.39
C ASP A 61 -52.56 7.78 31.74
N LYS A 62 -52.47 6.70 32.52
CA LYS A 62 -53.62 6.04 33.15
C LYS A 62 -53.67 6.39 34.64
N VAL A 63 -54.56 7.32 34.98
CA VAL A 63 -54.77 7.79 36.35
C VAL A 63 -55.70 6.82 37.10
N GLU A 64 -55.18 5.89 37.89
CA GLU A 64 -55.99 5.09 38.81
C GLU A 64 -56.25 5.90 40.10
N TYR A 65 -57.51 5.96 40.55
CA TYR A 65 -57.93 6.70 41.75
C TYR A 65 -58.57 5.78 42.79
N THR A 66 -58.48 6.14 44.07
CA THR A 66 -59.19 5.47 45.15
C THR A 66 -59.90 6.42 46.11
N ASN A 67 -60.93 5.90 46.80
CA ASN A 67 -61.73 6.55 47.84
C ASN A 67 -62.52 7.82 47.41
N LEU A 68 -62.81 8.01 46.12
CA LEU A 68 -63.60 9.15 45.66
C LEU A 68 -65.08 9.06 46.07
N VAL A 69 -65.73 10.21 46.17
CA VAL A 69 -67.15 10.32 46.50
C VAL A 69 -67.98 10.09 45.24
N VAL A 70 -68.71 8.98 45.19
CA VAL A 70 -69.58 8.63 44.06
C VAL A 70 -70.61 9.73 43.81
N GLY A 71 -70.75 10.13 42.53
CA GLY A 71 -71.65 11.20 42.10
C GLY A 71 -71.04 12.62 42.15
N LYS A 72 -69.81 12.81 42.66
CA LYS A 72 -69.10 14.10 42.60
C LYS A 72 -68.32 14.27 41.30
N GLU A 73 -68.21 15.51 40.83
CA GLU A 73 -67.29 15.88 39.75
C GLU A 73 -65.86 16.07 40.30
N TYR A 74 -64.90 15.51 39.59
CA TYR A 74 -63.47 15.69 39.81
C TYR A 74 -62.82 16.20 38.52
N THR A 75 -61.76 16.99 38.67
CA THR A 75 -60.86 17.37 37.58
C THR A 75 -59.48 16.78 37.85
N VAL A 76 -58.95 15.96 36.95
CA VAL A 76 -57.51 15.64 36.97
C VAL A 76 -56.82 16.64 36.05
N LYS A 77 -55.74 17.24 36.55
CA LYS A 77 -54.75 17.97 35.75
C LYS A 77 -53.45 17.17 35.78
N GLY A 78 -52.69 17.20 34.70
CA GLY A 78 -51.35 16.66 34.68
C GLY A 78 -50.41 17.48 33.80
N LYS A 79 -49.11 17.25 33.99
CA LYS A 79 -48.02 17.94 33.27
C LYS A 79 -46.86 17.00 33.00
N LEU A 80 -46.26 17.10 31.82
CA LEU A 80 -45.01 16.41 31.50
C LEU A 80 -43.84 17.14 32.19
N MET A 81 -42.93 16.39 32.78
CA MET A 81 -41.74 16.86 33.47
C MET A 81 -40.48 16.32 32.77
N ASN A 82 -39.48 17.17 32.54
CA ASN A 82 -38.15 16.73 32.13
C ASN A 82 -37.41 16.20 33.36
N LYS A 83 -37.10 14.91 33.35
CA LYS A 83 -36.54 14.17 34.50
C LYS A 83 -35.19 14.70 34.96
N VAL A 84 -34.32 15.06 34.02
CA VAL A 84 -32.92 15.44 34.28
C VAL A 84 -32.82 16.76 35.05
N ILE A 85 -33.73 17.70 34.79
CA ILE A 85 -33.71 19.04 35.40
C ILE A 85 -34.83 19.27 36.44
N ASN A 86 -35.69 18.27 36.66
CA ASN A 86 -36.88 18.31 37.53
C ASN A 86 -37.72 19.60 37.34
N LYS A 87 -38.10 19.88 36.08
CA LYS A 87 -38.95 21.01 35.69
C LYS A 87 -39.97 20.58 34.64
N PRO A 88 -41.09 21.30 34.47
CA PRO A 88 -42.03 21.08 33.38
C PRO A 88 -41.33 21.01 32.02
N LEU A 89 -41.76 20.09 31.18
CA LEU A 89 -41.29 19.97 29.80
C LEU A 89 -41.87 21.13 28.99
N LEU A 90 -40.99 21.99 28.49
CA LEU A 90 -41.35 23.12 27.65
C LEU A 90 -41.22 22.75 26.16
N ILE A 91 -42.29 22.97 25.40
CA ILE A 91 -42.33 22.93 23.93
C ILE A 91 -42.79 24.32 23.47
N ASP A 92 -42.03 24.97 22.57
CA ASP A 92 -42.25 26.36 22.14
C ASP A 92 -42.45 27.34 23.31
N GLY A 93 -41.73 27.11 24.42
CA GLY A 93 -41.79 27.90 25.65
C GLY A 93 -43.02 27.66 26.54
N LYS A 94 -43.88 26.68 26.23
CA LYS A 94 -45.10 26.35 26.98
C LYS A 94 -44.99 24.98 27.64
N GLU A 95 -45.53 24.83 28.84
CA GLU A 95 -45.64 23.53 29.51
C GLU A 95 -46.58 22.60 28.74
N VAL A 96 -46.18 21.33 28.57
CA VAL A 96 -47.08 20.30 28.03
C VAL A 96 -47.97 19.77 29.15
N THR A 97 -49.23 20.20 29.15
CA THR A 97 -50.24 19.83 30.15
C THR A 97 -51.46 19.17 29.51
N ALA A 98 -52.23 18.45 30.31
CA ALA A 98 -53.53 17.89 29.94
C ALA A 98 -54.47 17.96 31.15
N GLU A 99 -55.77 18.09 30.91
CA GLU A 99 -56.78 17.98 31.97
C GLU A 99 -58.02 17.24 31.49
N THR A 100 -58.72 16.59 32.42
CA THR A 100 -59.99 15.92 32.15
C THR A 100 -60.94 16.06 33.33
N LYS A 101 -62.24 16.17 33.03
CA LYS A 101 -63.33 16.27 34.02
C LYS A 101 -64.18 15.01 33.97
N PHE A 102 -64.50 14.45 35.12
CA PHE A 102 -65.32 13.24 35.22
C PHE A 102 -66.17 13.24 36.49
N THR A 103 -67.35 12.62 36.41
CA THR A 103 -68.13 12.25 37.60
C THR A 103 -67.67 10.89 38.09
N ALA A 104 -67.29 10.75 39.36
CA ALA A 104 -66.91 9.46 39.93
C ALA A 104 -68.12 8.51 39.98
N LYS A 105 -68.08 7.43 39.18
CA LYS A 105 -69.15 6.40 39.16
C LYS A 105 -68.96 5.35 40.24
N GLU A 106 -67.71 5.13 40.65
CA GLU A 106 -67.28 4.18 41.68
C GLU A 106 -66.27 4.87 42.60
N LYS A 107 -66.08 4.36 43.83
CA LYS A 107 -65.11 4.93 44.79
C LYS A 107 -63.67 4.78 44.30
N ASN A 108 -63.40 3.71 43.56
CA ASN A 108 -62.11 3.41 42.94
C ASN A 108 -62.33 3.23 41.45
N GLY A 109 -61.35 3.58 40.61
CA GLY A 109 -61.50 3.50 39.16
C GLY A 109 -60.29 4.08 38.45
N PHE A 110 -60.45 4.46 37.18
CA PHE A 110 -59.41 5.19 36.46
C PHE A 110 -59.99 6.18 35.43
N VAL A 111 -59.16 7.14 35.02
CA VAL A 111 -59.33 7.94 33.80
C VAL A 111 -58.02 7.92 33.00
N ALA A 112 -58.04 8.43 31.77
CA ALA A 112 -56.84 8.60 30.95
C ALA A 112 -56.60 10.10 30.68
N LEU A 113 -55.34 10.51 30.67
CA LEU A 113 -54.88 11.83 30.21
C LEU A 113 -54.00 11.65 28.98
N ASP A 114 -54.35 12.30 27.88
CA ASP A 114 -53.57 12.32 26.64
C ASP A 114 -52.77 13.61 26.53
N PHE A 115 -51.45 13.50 26.35
CA PHE A 115 -50.50 14.61 26.20
C PHE A 115 -49.95 14.64 24.77
N PRO A 116 -50.63 15.31 23.81
CA PRO A 116 -50.13 15.48 22.45
C PRO A 116 -49.09 16.61 22.36
N PHE A 117 -47.91 16.35 21.81
CA PHE A 117 -46.87 17.38 21.63
C PHE A 117 -45.88 17.09 20.48
N VAL A 118 -45.07 18.09 20.15
CA VAL A 118 -43.97 18.01 19.18
C VAL A 118 -42.73 17.41 19.87
N GLY A 119 -42.55 16.10 19.77
CA GLY A 119 -41.47 15.39 20.46
C GLY A 119 -40.15 15.25 19.67
N ALA A 120 -39.95 16.02 18.60
CA ALA A 120 -38.82 15.83 17.68
C ALA A 120 -37.43 16.08 18.30
N GLU A 121 -37.34 16.91 19.35
CA GLU A 121 -36.09 17.24 20.04
C GLU A 121 -35.87 16.44 21.33
N GLN A 122 -36.66 15.39 21.58
CA GLN A 122 -36.64 14.66 22.86
C GLN A 122 -35.79 13.38 22.86
N GLN A 123 -35.11 13.04 21.76
CA GLN A 123 -34.25 11.84 21.65
C GLN A 123 -33.26 11.75 22.82
N GLY A 124 -33.08 10.56 23.40
CA GLY A 124 -32.24 10.32 24.58
C GLY A 124 -32.76 10.83 25.93
N ARG A 125 -33.91 11.52 25.99
CA ARG A 125 -34.46 12.09 27.24
C ARG A 125 -35.43 11.15 27.94
N GLU A 126 -35.58 11.33 29.25
CA GLU A 126 -36.68 10.74 30.02
C GLU A 126 -37.68 11.82 30.43
N VAL A 127 -38.97 11.51 30.23
CA VAL A 127 -40.12 12.35 30.58
C VAL A 127 -40.96 11.61 31.61
N VAL A 128 -41.46 12.33 32.61
CA VAL A 128 -42.28 11.80 33.71
C VAL A 128 -43.58 12.60 33.76
N VAL A 129 -44.73 11.99 34.00
CA VAL A 129 -45.99 12.75 34.18
C VAL A 129 -46.25 12.94 35.68
N PHE A 130 -46.69 14.15 36.04
CA PHE A 130 -47.17 14.49 37.38
C PHE A 130 -48.67 14.80 37.31
N GLU A 131 -49.44 14.37 38.30
CA GLU A 131 -50.90 14.53 38.37
C GLU A 131 -51.37 15.23 39.65
N GLU A 132 -52.42 16.03 39.50
CA GLU A 132 -53.10 16.79 40.55
C GLU A 132 -54.62 16.58 40.41
N LEU A 133 -55.26 15.99 41.42
CA LEU A 133 -56.70 15.69 41.45
C LEU A 133 -57.43 16.76 42.27
N TYR A 134 -58.42 17.41 41.66
CA TYR A 134 -59.23 18.44 42.26
C TYR A 134 -60.70 18.02 42.40
N GLN A 135 -61.34 18.40 43.51
CA GLN A 135 -62.80 18.34 43.69
C GLN A 135 -63.29 19.74 44.06
N ASP A 136 -64.35 20.24 43.40
CA ASP A 136 -64.94 21.54 43.71
C ASP A 136 -63.92 22.72 43.73
N GLY A 137 -62.79 22.58 43.02
CA GLY A 137 -61.66 23.53 42.97
C GLY A 137 -60.54 23.30 44.01
N VAL A 138 -60.74 22.41 44.98
CA VAL A 138 -59.78 22.07 46.04
C VAL A 138 -58.92 20.88 45.61
N LEU A 139 -57.60 20.95 45.80
CA LEU A 139 -56.68 19.83 45.58
C LEU A 139 -56.93 18.75 46.65
N VAL A 140 -57.29 17.53 46.23
CA VAL A 140 -57.61 16.40 47.13
C VAL A 140 -56.62 15.24 47.05
N ALA A 141 -55.85 15.11 45.96
CA ALA A 141 -54.75 14.16 45.84
C ALA A 141 -53.72 14.63 44.79
N THR A 142 -52.50 14.09 44.83
CA THR A 142 -51.46 14.32 43.82
C THR A 142 -50.53 13.11 43.71
N HIS A 143 -49.93 12.92 42.54
CA HIS A 143 -48.79 12.02 42.30
C HIS A 143 -47.70 12.82 41.58
N ALA A 144 -46.52 12.95 42.19
CA ALA A 144 -45.51 13.93 41.76
C ALA A 144 -44.07 13.48 42.10
N ASP A 145 -43.74 12.20 41.85
CA ASP A 145 -42.38 11.68 42.01
C ASP A 145 -41.64 11.64 40.66
N ILE A 146 -40.57 12.43 40.56
CA ILE A 146 -39.69 12.50 39.37
C ILE A 146 -38.90 11.20 39.13
N ASN A 147 -38.88 10.27 40.09
CA ASN A 147 -38.16 9.01 40.01
C ASN A 147 -39.06 7.82 39.66
N ASP A 148 -40.38 8.00 39.60
CA ASP A 148 -41.30 6.90 39.38
C ASP A 148 -41.13 6.29 37.98
N VAL A 149 -40.76 5.00 37.95
CA VAL A 149 -40.61 4.20 36.73
C VAL A 149 -41.98 3.87 36.12
N GLY A 150 -43.02 3.80 36.96
CA GLY A 150 -44.43 3.77 36.56
C GLY A 150 -44.81 5.01 35.75
N GLN A 151 -44.22 6.18 36.05
CA GLN A 151 -44.43 7.42 35.30
C GLN A 151 -43.40 7.74 34.22
N THR A 152 -42.20 7.17 34.27
CA THR A 152 -41.17 7.46 33.27
C THR A 152 -41.54 6.88 31.90
N VAL A 153 -41.50 7.70 30.86
CA VAL A 153 -41.46 7.31 29.43
C VAL A 153 -40.10 7.76 28.88
N ARG A 154 -39.42 6.86 28.17
CA ARG A 154 -38.05 7.05 27.71
C ARG A 154 -38.00 7.25 26.19
N PHE A 155 -37.33 8.30 25.76
CA PHE A 155 -36.86 8.44 24.40
C PHE A 155 -35.51 7.73 24.29
N VAL A 156 -35.41 6.72 23.43
CA VAL A 156 -34.15 6.01 23.20
C VAL A 156 -33.15 6.91 22.46
N GLU A 157 -31.86 6.55 22.48
CA GLU A 157 -30.84 7.20 21.65
C GLU A 157 -30.00 6.13 20.94
N PRO A 158 -30.48 5.61 19.80
CA PRO A 158 -29.77 4.60 19.06
C PRO A 158 -28.43 5.09 18.53
N THR A 159 -27.42 4.25 18.66
CA THR A 159 -26.11 4.45 18.03
C THR A 159 -25.75 3.22 17.22
N ILE A 160 -25.05 3.43 16.12
CA ILE A 160 -24.43 2.35 15.35
C ILE A 160 -22.91 2.49 15.38
N LYS A 161 -22.23 1.35 15.38
CA LYS A 161 -20.83 1.20 15.00
C LYS A 161 -20.80 0.19 13.87
N THR A 162 -19.99 0.43 12.85
CA THR A 162 -20.14 -0.26 11.59
C THR A 162 -18.76 -0.74 11.08
N THR A 163 -18.70 -1.81 10.27
CA THR A 163 -17.41 -2.42 9.86
C THR A 163 -17.51 -3.15 8.51
N ALA A 164 -16.97 -2.52 7.46
CA ALA A 164 -16.90 -3.03 6.09
C ALA A 164 -15.69 -3.94 5.81
N THR A 165 -15.88 -5.03 5.05
CA THR A 165 -14.85 -6.01 4.65
C THR A 165 -15.10 -6.57 3.24
N ASN A 166 -14.09 -7.18 2.64
CA ASN A 166 -14.26 -8.05 1.46
C ASN A 166 -15.00 -9.33 1.88
N LYS A 167 -16.20 -9.59 1.34
CA LYS A 167 -17.00 -10.77 1.70
C LYS A 167 -16.30 -12.10 1.40
N ALA A 168 -15.37 -12.12 0.44
CA ALA A 168 -14.71 -13.35 0.01
C ALA A 168 -13.69 -13.91 1.02
N ASP A 169 -13.16 -13.09 1.93
CA ASP A 169 -12.12 -13.49 2.89
C ASP A 169 -12.14 -12.74 4.24
N GLY A 170 -13.06 -11.79 4.45
CA GLY A 170 -13.11 -10.93 5.64
C GLY A 170 -12.00 -9.86 5.69
N GLY A 171 -11.20 -9.73 4.62
CA GLY A 171 -10.09 -8.80 4.55
C GLY A 171 -10.49 -7.34 4.36
N LYS A 172 -9.53 -6.44 4.56
CA LYS A 172 -9.66 -5.01 4.25
C LYS A 172 -9.11 -4.61 2.88
N GLU A 173 -8.41 -5.52 2.21
CA GLU A 173 -7.68 -5.28 0.97
C GLU A 173 -8.07 -6.32 -0.09
N MET A 174 -8.27 -5.89 -1.34
CA MET A 174 -8.61 -6.76 -2.47
C MET A 174 -8.08 -6.20 -3.79
N HIS A 175 -8.04 -7.03 -4.84
CA HIS A 175 -7.79 -6.57 -6.21
C HIS A 175 -9.13 -6.30 -6.92
N ALA A 176 -9.10 -5.37 -7.88
CA ALA A 176 -10.21 -5.10 -8.79
C ALA A 176 -10.53 -6.31 -9.69
N LYS A 177 -11.82 -6.55 -9.93
CA LYS A 177 -12.36 -7.61 -10.80
C LYS A 177 -13.86 -7.42 -11.07
N ASP A 178 -14.39 -8.11 -12.08
CA ASP A 178 -15.76 -7.92 -12.60
C ASP A 178 -16.89 -8.21 -11.60
N SER A 179 -16.63 -8.96 -10.53
CA SER A 179 -17.62 -9.29 -9.50
C SER A 179 -17.00 -9.23 -8.11
N ILE A 180 -17.44 -8.25 -7.32
CA ILE A 180 -16.99 -8.02 -5.94
C ILE A 180 -18.21 -7.90 -5.03
N THR A 181 -18.04 -8.26 -3.75
CA THR A 181 -19.03 -7.95 -2.72
C THR A 181 -18.31 -7.42 -1.48
N ILE A 182 -18.59 -6.17 -1.14
CA ILE A 182 -18.24 -5.63 0.18
C ILE A 182 -19.35 -6.08 1.13
N GLN A 183 -18.99 -6.66 2.27
CA GLN A 183 -19.92 -6.93 3.36
C GLN A 183 -19.65 -5.95 4.49
N ASP A 184 -20.68 -5.24 4.92
CA ASP A 184 -20.67 -4.42 6.12
C ASP A 184 -21.41 -5.11 7.28
N LYS A 185 -20.90 -4.90 8.50
CA LYS A 185 -21.53 -5.33 9.76
C LYS A 185 -21.97 -4.11 10.57
N VAL A 186 -23.29 -3.89 10.63
CA VAL A 186 -23.91 -2.80 11.39
C VAL A 186 -24.21 -3.26 12.82
N GLU A 187 -23.33 -2.94 13.77
CA GLU A 187 -23.55 -3.15 15.20
C GLU A 187 -24.40 -2.01 15.78
N TYR A 188 -25.59 -2.31 16.30
CA TYR A 188 -26.53 -1.33 16.84
C TYR A 188 -26.63 -1.39 18.37
N LYS A 189 -27.05 -0.27 18.97
CA LYS A 189 -27.36 -0.15 20.40
C LYS A 189 -28.67 0.59 20.63
N ASP A 190 -29.28 0.34 21.78
CA ASP A 190 -30.50 0.97 22.29
C ASP A 190 -31.70 1.01 21.31
N LEU A 191 -31.85 -0.04 20.51
CA LEU A 191 -33.07 -0.25 19.73
C LEU A 191 -34.23 -0.74 20.61
N ILE A 192 -35.46 -0.41 20.21
CA ILE A 192 -36.68 -0.82 20.91
C ILE A 192 -37.00 -2.26 20.48
N VAL A 193 -36.99 -3.18 21.44
CA VAL A 193 -37.24 -4.60 21.19
C VAL A 193 -38.65 -4.81 20.62
N GLY A 194 -38.77 -5.69 19.63
CA GLY A 194 -40.01 -5.97 18.91
C GLY A 194 -40.38 -4.93 17.84
N LYS A 195 -39.64 -3.83 17.70
CA LYS A 195 -39.83 -2.87 16.60
C LYS A 195 -39.09 -3.30 15.34
N GLU A 196 -39.68 -2.94 14.21
CA GLU A 196 -39.10 -3.15 12.88
C GLU A 196 -38.30 -1.92 12.45
N TYR A 197 -37.15 -2.19 11.83
CA TYR A 197 -36.18 -1.22 11.37
C TYR A 197 -35.75 -1.52 9.93
N VAL A 198 -35.40 -0.48 9.18
CA VAL A 198 -34.72 -0.59 7.89
C VAL A 198 -33.33 0.02 8.04
N VAL A 199 -32.28 -0.74 7.74
CA VAL A 199 -30.94 -0.15 7.54
C VAL A 199 -30.73 0.01 6.04
N LYS A 200 -30.33 1.21 5.63
CA LYS A 200 -29.85 1.52 4.29
C LYS A 200 -28.36 1.82 4.39
N GLY A 201 -27.60 1.48 3.35
CA GLY A 201 -26.23 1.92 3.23
C GLY A 201 -25.82 2.17 1.79
N LYS A 202 -24.71 2.88 1.60
CA LYS A 202 -24.14 3.22 0.29
C LYS A 202 -22.62 3.23 0.32
N LEU A 203 -22.01 2.77 -0.77
CA LEU A 203 -20.58 2.90 -0.99
C LEU A 203 -20.25 4.35 -1.38
N MET A 204 -19.18 4.88 -0.81
CA MET A 204 -18.64 6.22 -1.03
C MET A 204 -17.21 6.13 -1.55
N ASN A 205 -16.88 6.90 -2.58
CA ASN A 205 -15.51 7.08 -3.04
C ASN A 205 -14.80 8.06 -2.08
N LYS A 206 -13.77 7.57 -1.37
CA LYS A 206 -13.14 8.30 -0.27
C LYS A 206 -12.50 9.62 -0.69
N VAL A 207 -11.82 9.63 -1.84
CA VAL A 207 -11.08 10.79 -2.37
C VAL A 207 -12.02 11.93 -2.76
N THR A 208 -13.22 11.63 -3.26
CA THR A 208 -14.19 12.63 -3.74
C THR A 208 -15.28 12.97 -2.73
N ASN A 209 -15.42 12.18 -1.66
CA ASN A 209 -16.55 12.20 -0.71
C ASN A 209 -17.92 12.22 -1.39
N LYS A 210 -18.07 11.41 -2.45
CA LYS A 210 -19.31 11.21 -3.21
C LYS A 210 -19.68 9.74 -3.25
N PRO A 211 -20.96 9.39 -3.47
CA PRO A 211 -21.37 8.02 -3.73
C PRO A 211 -20.54 7.38 -4.85
N LEU A 212 -20.16 6.11 -4.66
CA LEU A 212 -19.49 5.32 -5.68
C LEU A 212 -20.50 5.01 -6.78
N LEU A 213 -20.21 5.49 -8.00
CA LEU A 213 -21.02 5.23 -9.18
C LEU A 213 -20.44 4.07 -9.99
N ILE A 214 -21.30 3.10 -10.32
CA ILE A 214 -21.05 2.03 -11.30
C ILE A 214 -22.17 2.15 -12.35
N ASP A 215 -21.82 2.20 -13.64
CA ASP A 215 -22.76 2.47 -14.74
C ASP A 215 -23.68 3.70 -14.51
N GLY A 216 -23.14 4.72 -13.83
CA GLY A 216 -23.85 5.95 -13.46
C GLY A 216 -24.84 5.82 -12.28
N LYS A 217 -24.88 4.69 -11.58
CA LYS A 217 -25.78 4.42 -10.44
C LYS A 217 -24.99 4.28 -9.14
N GLU A 218 -25.56 4.76 -8.03
CA GLU A 218 -24.99 4.56 -6.70
C GLU A 218 -25.02 3.07 -6.30
N VAL A 219 -23.93 2.56 -5.71
CA VAL A 219 -23.93 1.21 -5.13
C VAL A 219 -24.51 1.25 -3.71
N THR A 220 -25.78 0.87 -3.60
CA THR A 220 -26.56 0.88 -2.35
C THR A 220 -27.01 -0.52 -1.94
N ALA A 221 -27.16 -0.76 -0.64
CA ALA A 221 -27.81 -1.96 -0.09
C ALA A 221 -28.81 -1.56 1.00
N GLU A 222 -29.86 -2.36 1.20
CA GLU A 222 -30.76 -2.19 2.35
C GLU A 222 -31.22 -3.54 2.92
N THR A 223 -31.55 -3.55 4.21
CA THR A 223 -32.11 -4.71 4.89
C THR A 223 -33.15 -4.30 5.92
N LYS A 224 -34.14 -5.17 6.16
CA LYS A 224 -35.29 -4.92 7.04
C LYS A 224 -35.34 -6.00 8.12
N PHE A 225 -35.38 -5.61 9.38
CA PHE A 225 -35.29 -6.54 10.50
C PHE A 225 -36.12 -6.09 11.70
N THR A 226 -36.53 -7.05 12.54
CA THR A 226 -37.10 -6.78 13.86
C THR A 226 -36.00 -6.86 14.92
N ALA A 227 -35.85 -5.82 15.74
CA ALA A 227 -34.89 -5.83 16.84
C ALA A 227 -35.32 -6.85 17.91
N LYS A 228 -34.57 -7.95 18.04
CA LYS A 228 -34.83 -8.99 19.06
C LYS A 228 -34.24 -8.64 20.43
N GLU A 229 -33.20 -7.82 20.42
CA GLU A 229 -32.44 -7.34 21.58
C GLU A 229 -32.15 -5.85 21.38
N LYS A 230 -31.90 -5.10 22.46
CA LYS A 230 -31.59 -3.67 22.38
C LYS A 230 -30.29 -3.38 21.63
N ASN A 231 -29.31 -4.26 21.83
CA ASN A 231 -28.00 -4.20 21.21
C ASN A 231 -27.85 -5.46 20.35
N GLY A 232 -27.13 -5.39 19.24
CA GLY A 232 -26.98 -6.52 18.33
C GLY A 232 -26.29 -6.11 17.04
N PHE A 233 -26.48 -6.87 15.97
CA PHE A 233 -25.99 -6.47 14.65
C PHE A 233 -26.86 -7.02 13.51
N VAL A 234 -26.76 -6.38 12.35
CA VAL A 234 -27.17 -6.91 11.04
C VAL A 234 -26.01 -6.80 10.06
N THR A 235 -26.16 -7.35 8.86
CA THR A 235 -25.17 -7.23 7.77
C THR A 235 -25.81 -6.68 6.51
N LEU A 236 -25.05 -5.88 5.77
CA LEU A 236 -25.38 -5.42 4.41
C LEU A 236 -24.36 -6.00 3.44
N ASP A 237 -24.84 -6.51 2.31
CA ASP A 237 -23.99 -6.99 1.21
C ASP A 237 -24.12 -6.06 0.02
N PHE A 238 -23.00 -5.56 -0.49
CA PHE A 238 -22.91 -4.64 -1.63
C PHE A 238 -22.24 -5.36 -2.82
N PRO A 239 -22.99 -6.07 -3.67
CA PRO A 239 -22.47 -6.67 -4.89
C PRO A 239 -22.36 -5.64 -6.03
N PHE A 240 -21.20 -5.54 -6.68
CA PHE A 240 -21.00 -4.63 -7.82
C PHE A 240 -19.82 -5.05 -8.73
N VAL A 241 -19.73 -4.39 -9.90
CA VAL A 241 -18.63 -4.56 -10.87
C VAL A 241 -17.42 -3.75 -10.41
N GLY A 242 -16.37 -4.45 -9.98
CA GLY A 242 -15.20 -3.84 -9.33
C GLY A 242 -14.00 -3.57 -10.23
N ALA A 243 -14.07 -3.85 -11.54
CA ALA A 243 -12.92 -3.87 -12.44
C ALA A 243 -12.14 -2.53 -12.52
N GLU A 244 -12.84 -1.39 -12.48
CA GLU A 244 -12.21 -0.06 -12.56
C GLU A 244 -11.77 0.52 -11.20
N GLN A 245 -11.82 -0.25 -10.11
CA GLN A 245 -11.60 0.27 -8.76
C GLN A 245 -10.16 0.16 -8.24
N GLN A 246 -9.21 -0.40 -9.01
CA GLN A 246 -7.81 -0.59 -8.59
C GLN A 246 -7.20 0.72 -8.04
N GLY A 247 -6.44 0.63 -6.94
CA GLY A 247 -5.86 1.78 -6.24
C GLY A 247 -6.82 2.68 -5.44
N ARG A 248 -8.14 2.45 -5.48
CA ARG A 248 -9.12 3.29 -4.78
C ARG A 248 -9.40 2.83 -3.34
N GLU A 249 -9.74 3.79 -2.48
CA GLU A 249 -10.38 3.51 -1.19
C GLU A 249 -11.89 3.79 -1.27
N VAL A 250 -12.68 2.84 -0.76
CA VAL A 250 -14.14 2.91 -0.67
C VAL A 250 -14.55 2.83 0.79
N VAL A 251 -15.50 3.67 1.19
CA VAL A 251 -16.04 3.75 2.56
C VAL A 251 -17.53 3.47 2.48
N VAL A 252 -18.11 2.78 3.47
CA VAL A 252 -19.56 2.55 3.53
C VAL A 252 -20.20 3.52 4.54
N PHE A 253 -21.32 4.14 4.16
CA PHE A 253 -22.15 4.99 5.03
C PHE A 253 -23.49 4.29 5.28
N GLU A 254 -24.04 4.42 6.48
CA GLU A 254 -25.25 3.73 6.92
C GLU A 254 -26.26 4.65 7.61
N GLU A 255 -27.55 4.41 7.34
CA GLU A 255 -28.70 5.14 7.88
C GLU A 255 -29.74 4.13 8.40
N VAL A 256 -30.12 4.22 9.68
CA VAL A 256 -31.12 3.34 10.32
C VAL A 256 -32.43 4.09 10.48
N TYR A 257 -33.52 3.49 10.00
CA TYR A 257 -34.86 4.06 10.01
C TYR A 257 -35.86 3.22 10.83
N GLN A 258 -36.77 3.89 11.54
CA GLN A 258 -37.91 3.30 12.24
C GLN A 258 -39.19 4.04 11.83
N ASP A 259 -40.14 3.34 11.21
CA ASP A 259 -41.33 3.93 10.52
C ASP A 259 -40.98 5.10 9.56
N GLY A 260 -39.83 5.02 8.87
CA GLY A 260 -39.34 6.08 7.98
C GLY A 260 -38.70 7.28 8.67
N VAL A 261 -38.60 7.30 10.01
CA VAL A 261 -37.83 8.30 10.77
C VAL A 261 -36.39 7.83 10.93
N LEU A 262 -35.42 8.68 10.61
CA LEU A 262 -33.99 8.40 10.83
C LEU A 262 -33.71 8.39 12.35
N VAL A 263 -33.10 7.31 12.86
CA VAL A 263 -32.85 7.13 14.30
C VAL A 263 -31.38 6.89 14.66
N ALA A 264 -30.55 6.49 13.70
CA ALA A 264 -29.09 6.45 13.80
C ALA A 264 -28.46 6.62 12.41
N ILE A 265 -27.22 7.12 12.35
CA ILE A 265 -26.44 7.31 11.13
C ILE A 265 -24.94 7.11 11.42
N GLN A 266 -24.20 6.59 10.46
CA GLN A 266 -22.73 6.67 10.39
C GLN A 266 -22.33 7.13 8.99
N SER A 267 -21.51 8.18 8.93
CA SER A 267 -21.18 8.88 7.68
C SER A 267 -19.84 9.61 7.74
N ASP A 268 -18.86 9.09 8.49
CA ASP A 268 -17.49 9.61 8.47
C ASP A 268 -16.69 8.97 7.31
N ILE A 269 -16.31 9.80 6.34
CA ILE A 269 -15.47 9.41 5.19
C ILE A 269 -14.04 8.99 5.60
N ASN A 270 -13.65 9.22 6.85
CA ASN A 270 -12.34 8.87 7.40
C ASN A 270 -12.35 7.58 8.25
N ASP A 271 -13.51 6.97 8.48
CA ASP A 271 -13.61 5.79 9.32
C ASP A 271 -12.83 4.61 8.71
N VAL A 272 -11.78 4.18 9.40
CA VAL A 272 -10.94 3.03 9.02
C VAL A 272 -11.69 1.71 9.24
N GLY A 273 -12.67 1.70 10.15
CA GLY A 273 -13.68 0.66 10.29
C GLY A 273 -14.52 0.50 9.02
N GLN A 274 -14.84 1.59 8.31
CA GLN A 274 -15.61 1.57 7.06
C GLN A 274 -14.79 1.60 5.77
N THR A 275 -13.52 1.97 5.83
CA THR A 275 -12.64 1.93 4.65
C THR A 275 -12.31 0.49 4.27
N VAL A 276 -12.49 0.13 2.99
CA VAL A 276 -11.81 -0.98 2.31
C VAL A 276 -10.97 -0.45 1.15
N ARG A 277 -9.87 -1.11 0.83
CA ARG A 277 -8.90 -0.64 -0.16
C ARG A 277 -8.73 -1.63 -1.31
N PHE A 278 -8.86 -1.10 -2.52
CA PHE A 278 -8.35 -1.76 -3.71
C PHE A 278 -6.86 -1.44 -3.81
N VAL A 279 -6.01 -2.46 -3.79
CA VAL A 279 -4.56 -2.26 -3.86
C VAL A 279 -4.13 -1.79 -5.26
N GLU A 280 -2.91 -1.28 -5.41
CA GLU A 280 -2.33 -0.97 -6.72
C GLU A 280 -0.90 -1.53 -6.81
N PRO A 281 -0.75 -2.83 -7.14
CA PRO A 281 0.56 -3.44 -7.21
C PRO A 281 1.38 -2.86 -8.34
N THR A 282 2.65 -2.63 -8.05
CA THR A 282 3.65 -2.25 -9.06
C THR A 282 4.84 -3.19 -8.96
N ILE A 283 5.44 -3.48 -10.11
CA ILE A 283 6.71 -4.20 -10.19
C ILE A 283 7.80 -3.31 -10.78
N LYS A 284 9.03 -3.57 -10.37
CA LYS A 284 10.26 -3.08 -10.98
C LYS A 284 11.19 -4.26 -11.11
N THR A 285 11.70 -4.50 -12.30
CA THR A 285 12.41 -5.73 -12.62
C THR A 285 13.84 -5.45 -13.08
N THR A 286 14.73 -6.43 -12.98
CA THR A 286 16.15 -6.27 -13.31
C THR A 286 16.77 -7.59 -13.74
N ALA A 287 17.16 -7.68 -15.01
CA ALA A 287 17.73 -8.86 -15.63
C ALA A 287 19.27 -8.82 -15.68
N THR A 288 19.91 -9.96 -15.43
CA THR A 288 21.37 -10.15 -15.45
C THR A 288 21.73 -11.54 -15.97
N ASN A 289 22.99 -11.73 -16.38
CA ASN A 289 23.59 -13.05 -16.54
C ASN A 289 23.68 -13.72 -15.17
N LYS A 290 23.04 -14.89 -14.98
CA LYS A 290 23.07 -15.61 -13.70
C LYS A 290 24.48 -16.05 -13.28
N ALA A 291 25.40 -16.25 -14.22
CA ALA A 291 26.73 -16.77 -13.93
C ALA A 291 27.66 -15.77 -13.22
N ASP A 292 27.42 -14.45 -13.33
CA ASP A 292 28.28 -13.41 -12.77
C ASP A 292 27.55 -12.13 -12.31
N GLY A 293 26.22 -12.05 -12.47
CA GLY A 293 25.42 -10.85 -12.17
C GLY A 293 25.60 -9.71 -13.18
N GLY A 294 26.33 -9.93 -14.29
CA GLY A 294 26.63 -8.93 -15.29
C GLY A 294 25.46 -8.60 -16.22
N LYS A 295 25.62 -7.50 -16.97
CA LYS A 295 24.71 -7.07 -18.05
C LYS A 295 25.12 -7.55 -19.44
N GLU A 296 26.35 -8.02 -19.58
CA GLU A 296 26.97 -8.37 -20.85
C GLU A 296 27.54 -9.79 -20.77
N MET A 297 27.37 -10.58 -21.83
CA MET A 297 27.87 -11.95 -21.92
C MET A 297 28.16 -12.36 -23.38
N HIS A 298 28.88 -13.46 -23.58
CA HIS A 298 29.05 -14.07 -24.91
C HIS A 298 27.99 -15.16 -25.14
N ALA A 299 27.65 -15.39 -26.41
CA ALA A 299 26.82 -16.50 -26.85
C ALA A 299 27.48 -17.87 -26.56
N LYS A 300 26.66 -18.85 -26.15
CA LYS A 300 27.06 -20.25 -25.89
C LYS A 300 25.83 -21.16 -25.74
N ASP A 301 26.04 -22.47 -25.81
CA ASP A 301 24.99 -23.49 -25.84
C ASP A 301 24.08 -23.54 -24.60
N SER A 302 24.53 -23.02 -23.46
CA SER A 302 23.75 -22.99 -22.21
C SER A 302 23.95 -21.66 -21.50
N ILE A 303 22.88 -20.87 -21.44
CA ILE A 303 22.82 -19.56 -20.79
C ILE A 303 21.65 -19.55 -19.81
N THR A 304 21.77 -18.80 -18.73
CA THR A 304 20.64 -18.47 -17.86
C THR A 304 20.63 -16.98 -17.58
N ILE A 305 19.58 -16.30 -18.05
CA ILE A 305 19.28 -14.93 -17.60
C ILE A 305 18.52 -15.07 -16.28
N GLN A 306 18.99 -14.44 -15.23
CA GLN A 306 18.25 -14.28 -14.00
C GLN A 306 17.57 -12.91 -14.01
N ASN A 307 16.31 -12.85 -13.59
CA ASN A 307 15.58 -11.61 -13.43
C ASN A 307 15.10 -11.48 -11.98
N LYS A 308 15.43 -10.36 -11.34
CA LYS A 308 14.91 -9.98 -10.03
C LYS A 308 13.64 -9.17 -10.21
N VAL A 309 12.51 -9.65 -9.69
CA VAL A 309 11.22 -8.97 -9.74
C VAL A 309 10.92 -8.36 -8.38
N GLU A 310 11.21 -7.07 -8.21
CA GLU A 310 10.86 -6.28 -7.02
C GLU A 310 9.38 -5.89 -7.11
N TYR A 311 8.54 -6.28 -6.14
CA TYR A 311 7.12 -5.96 -6.12
C TYR A 311 6.77 -5.02 -4.97
N LYS A 312 5.64 -4.31 -5.11
CA LYS A 312 5.04 -3.45 -4.09
C LYS A 312 3.54 -3.68 -3.98
N ASP A 313 3.01 -3.33 -2.82
CA ASP A 313 1.59 -3.33 -2.47
C ASP A 313 0.80 -4.63 -2.71
N LEU A 314 1.48 -5.78 -2.63
CA LEU A 314 0.78 -7.07 -2.65
C LEU A 314 0.05 -7.33 -1.33
N ILE A 315 -1.16 -7.88 -1.44
CA ILE A 315 -1.95 -8.33 -0.28
C ILE A 315 -1.21 -9.51 0.36
N VAL A 316 -0.82 -9.36 1.62
CA VAL A 316 -0.09 -10.36 2.41
C VAL A 316 -0.95 -11.60 2.65
N GLY A 317 -0.33 -12.79 2.62
CA GLY A 317 -1.01 -14.08 2.75
C GLY A 317 -1.70 -14.58 1.49
N LYS A 318 -1.84 -13.75 0.44
CA LYS A 318 -2.34 -14.18 -0.87
C LYS A 318 -1.23 -14.84 -1.69
N GLU A 319 -1.65 -15.75 -2.56
CA GLU A 319 -0.79 -16.44 -3.52
C GLU A 319 -0.80 -15.71 -4.87
N TYR A 320 0.38 -15.61 -5.49
CA TYR A 320 0.61 -14.94 -6.76
C TYR A 320 1.42 -15.82 -7.69
N VAL A 321 1.23 -15.63 -8.99
CA VAL A 321 2.09 -16.19 -10.05
C VAL A 321 2.75 -15.04 -10.78
N VAL A 322 4.09 -14.99 -10.79
CA VAL A 322 4.81 -14.14 -11.75
C VAL A 322 5.12 -14.99 -12.97
N LYS A 323 4.76 -14.50 -14.15
CA LYS A 323 5.20 -15.02 -15.44
C LYS A 323 6.13 -14.00 -16.06
N GLY A 324 7.08 -14.47 -16.86
CA GLY A 324 7.88 -13.61 -17.70
C GLY A 324 8.32 -14.29 -18.98
N LYS A 325 8.74 -13.48 -19.95
CA LYS A 325 9.19 -13.89 -21.28
C LYS A 325 10.36 -13.05 -21.74
N LEU A 326 11.31 -13.68 -22.42
CA LEU A 326 12.39 -12.97 -23.09
C LEU A 326 11.90 -12.38 -24.41
N MET A 327 12.31 -11.16 -24.72
CA MET A 327 11.96 -10.40 -25.91
C MET A 327 13.23 -10.04 -26.68
N ASN A 328 13.25 -10.25 -27.99
CA ASN A 328 14.28 -9.68 -28.87
C ASN A 328 14.00 -8.18 -29.03
N LYS A 329 14.93 -7.34 -28.57
CA LYS A 329 14.75 -5.89 -28.49
C LYS A 329 14.56 -5.23 -29.85
N VAL A 330 15.36 -5.61 -30.84
CA VAL A 330 15.34 -5.05 -32.21
C VAL A 330 14.06 -5.43 -32.95
N MET A 331 13.55 -6.64 -32.72
CA MET A 331 12.34 -7.14 -33.37
C MET A 331 11.04 -6.75 -32.64
N ASN A 332 11.14 -6.28 -31.38
CA ASN A 332 10.03 -6.13 -30.43
C ASN A 332 9.05 -7.32 -30.44
N LYS A 333 9.61 -8.53 -30.34
CA LYS A 333 8.89 -9.81 -30.36
C LYS A 333 9.50 -10.79 -29.35
N PRO A 334 8.75 -11.79 -28.87
CA PRO A 334 9.29 -12.86 -28.04
C PRO A 334 10.54 -13.49 -28.68
N LEU A 335 11.54 -13.78 -27.84
CA LEU A 335 12.73 -14.50 -28.25
C LEU A 335 12.36 -15.96 -28.49
N LEU A 336 12.50 -16.42 -29.73
CA LEU A 336 12.25 -17.80 -30.12
C LEU A 336 13.55 -18.61 -30.14
N ILE A 337 13.53 -19.76 -29.45
CA ILE A 337 14.54 -20.83 -29.53
C ILE A 337 13.80 -22.09 -29.96
N ASP A 338 14.27 -22.77 -31.01
CA ASP A 338 13.58 -23.92 -31.64
C ASP A 338 12.09 -23.66 -31.95
N GLY A 339 11.76 -22.42 -32.31
CA GLY A 339 10.39 -21.96 -32.60
C GLY A 339 9.50 -21.73 -31.36
N LYS A 340 10.03 -21.80 -30.14
CA LYS A 340 9.29 -21.63 -28.87
C LYS A 340 9.76 -20.38 -28.13
N GLU A 341 8.84 -19.69 -27.47
CA GLU A 341 9.17 -18.55 -26.60
C GLU A 341 9.97 -18.99 -25.38
N VAL A 342 11.00 -18.23 -25.01
CA VAL A 342 11.73 -18.46 -23.75
C VAL A 342 10.99 -17.79 -22.60
N THR A 343 10.17 -18.58 -21.90
CA THR A 343 9.35 -18.16 -20.75
C THR A 343 9.82 -18.76 -19.43
N ALA A 344 9.58 -18.07 -18.33
CA ALA A 344 9.71 -18.60 -16.96
C ALA A 344 8.52 -18.17 -16.10
N GLU A 345 8.12 -18.99 -15.13
CA GLU A 345 7.11 -18.60 -14.14
C GLU A 345 7.50 -19.09 -12.73
N THR A 346 6.99 -18.40 -11.70
CA THR A 346 7.14 -18.79 -10.30
C THR A 346 5.88 -18.45 -9.50
N LYS A 347 5.56 -19.29 -8.51
CA LYS A 347 4.35 -19.21 -7.70
C LYS A 347 4.74 -19.06 -6.23
N PHE A 348 4.21 -18.04 -5.55
CA PHE A 348 4.62 -17.68 -4.19
C PHE A 348 3.49 -17.07 -3.38
N THR A 349 3.55 -17.20 -2.05
CA THR A 349 2.69 -16.45 -1.13
C THR A 349 3.39 -15.17 -0.69
N ALA A 350 2.74 -14.01 -0.83
CA ALA A 350 3.31 -12.74 -0.39
C ALA A 350 3.40 -12.71 1.15
N LYS A 351 4.62 -12.65 1.70
CA LYS A 351 4.87 -12.56 3.15
C LYS A 351 4.91 -11.12 3.66
N GLU A 352 5.28 -10.20 2.78
CA GLU A 352 5.36 -8.76 3.01
C GLU A 352 4.72 -8.06 1.81
N LYS A 353 4.25 -6.82 1.98
CA LYS A 353 3.65 -6.05 0.87
C LYS A 353 4.65 -5.71 -0.23
N ASN A 354 5.90 -5.47 0.16
CA ASN A 354 6.99 -5.04 -0.71
C ASN A 354 8.16 -6.00 -0.50
N TRP A 355 8.55 -6.76 -1.53
CA TRP A 355 9.67 -7.70 -1.47
C TRP A 355 10.18 -7.98 -2.90
N PHE A 356 10.89 -9.08 -3.12
CA PHE A 356 11.23 -9.54 -4.47
C PHE A 356 11.14 -11.06 -4.63
N VAL A 357 10.94 -11.51 -5.86
CA VAL A 357 11.19 -12.89 -6.28
C VAL A 357 12.22 -12.91 -7.42
N THR A 358 12.65 -14.09 -7.83
CA THR A 358 13.55 -14.28 -8.98
C THR A 358 12.94 -15.26 -9.98
N LEU A 359 13.04 -14.93 -11.27
CA LEU A 359 12.81 -15.84 -12.39
C LEU A 359 14.16 -16.19 -13.03
N ASP A 360 14.37 -17.47 -13.34
CA ASP A 360 15.53 -17.94 -14.10
C ASP A 360 15.08 -18.43 -15.47
N PHE A 361 15.71 -17.93 -16.53
CA PHE A 361 15.42 -18.25 -17.92
C PHE A 361 16.59 -19.05 -18.53
N PRO A 362 16.61 -20.39 -18.42
CA PRO A 362 17.60 -21.23 -19.07
C PRO A 362 17.27 -21.46 -20.56
N PHE A 363 18.22 -21.23 -21.47
CA PHE A 363 18.03 -21.46 -22.91
C PHE A 363 19.35 -21.63 -23.67
N VAL A 364 19.25 -22.07 -24.94
CA VAL A 364 20.37 -22.21 -25.87
C VAL A 364 20.75 -20.85 -26.46
N GLY A 365 21.89 -20.31 -26.05
CA GLY A 365 22.31 -18.94 -26.38
C GLY A 365 23.25 -18.80 -27.58
N ALA A 366 23.61 -19.88 -28.28
CA ALA A 366 24.70 -19.92 -29.26
C ALA A 366 24.53 -18.94 -30.44
N GLU A 367 23.29 -18.72 -30.91
CA GLU A 367 23.01 -17.81 -32.04
C GLU A 367 22.67 -16.37 -31.62
N GLN A 368 22.89 -15.99 -30.35
CA GLN A 368 22.44 -14.70 -29.82
C GLN A 368 23.51 -13.59 -29.85
N GLN A 369 24.73 -13.87 -30.34
CA GLN A 369 25.85 -12.90 -30.38
C GLN A 369 25.42 -11.56 -31.03
N GLY A 370 25.86 -10.43 -30.47
CA GLY A 370 25.47 -9.09 -30.89
C GLY A 370 24.04 -8.63 -30.56
N ARG A 371 23.15 -9.49 -30.04
CA ARG A 371 21.74 -9.14 -29.76
C ARG A 371 21.54 -8.52 -28.38
N GLU A 372 20.52 -7.68 -28.26
CA GLU A 372 19.95 -7.27 -26.97
C GLU A 372 18.64 -8.02 -26.70
N VAL A 373 18.50 -8.53 -25.49
CA VAL A 373 17.33 -9.24 -24.99
C VAL A 373 16.78 -8.52 -23.77
N VAL A 374 15.47 -8.33 -23.72
CA VAL A 374 14.75 -7.68 -22.61
C VAL A 374 13.81 -8.70 -22.00
N VAL A 375 13.67 -8.73 -20.68
CA VAL A 375 12.62 -9.54 -20.03
C VAL A 375 11.35 -8.69 -19.95
N PHE A 376 10.17 -9.27 -20.13
CA PHE A 376 8.87 -8.69 -19.74
C PHE A 376 8.23 -9.57 -18.66
N GLU A 377 7.45 -9.00 -17.75
CA GLU A 377 6.77 -9.74 -16.68
C GLU A 377 5.30 -9.35 -16.46
N GLU A 378 4.52 -10.33 -16.02
CA GLU A 378 3.10 -10.24 -15.71
C GLU A 378 2.86 -10.92 -14.34
N VAL A 379 2.22 -10.23 -13.40
CA VAL A 379 1.89 -10.77 -12.06
C VAL A 379 0.40 -11.01 -11.95
N TYR A 380 0.03 -12.23 -11.57
CA TYR A 380 -1.35 -12.68 -11.44
C TYR A 380 -1.73 -13.05 -10.00
N GLN A 381 -2.98 -12.76 -9.62
CA GLN A 381 -3.62 -13.19 -8.37
C GLN A 381 -4.97 -13.82 -8.71
N ASP A 382 -5.19 -15.09 -8.36
CA ASP A 382 -6.38 -15.89 -8.74
C ASP A 382 -6.77 -15.80 -10.25
N GLY A 383 -5.78 -15.61 -11.13
CA GLY A 383 -5.96 -15.45 -12.57
C GLY A 383 -6.19 -14.01 -13.06
N VAL A 384 -6.42 -13.04 -12.17
CA VAL A 384 -6.49 -11.61 -12.48
C VAL A 384 -5.08 -11.06 -12.67
N LEU A 385 -4.81 -10.29 -13.72
CA LEU A 385 -3.55 -9.55 -13.91
C LEU A 385 -3.55 -8.34 -12.97
N VAL A 386 -2.57 -8.27 -12.06
CA VAL A 386 -2.51 -7.24 -11.00
C VAL A 386 -1.31 -6.30 -11.10
N ALA A 387 -0.26 -6.69 -11.84
CA ALA A 387 0.83 -5.81 -12.27
C ALA A 387 1.45 -6.34 -13.57
N VAL A 388 2.06 -5.45 -14.36
CA VAL A 388 2.76 -5.79 -15.60
C VAL A 388 3.95 -4.85 -15.80
N GLN A 389 5.02 -5.34 -16.42
CA GLN A 389 6.12 -4.53 -16.94
C GLN A 389 6.51 -5.04 -18.34
N SER A 390 6.57 -4.12 -19.30
CA SER A 390 6.66 -4.46 -20.74
C SER A 390 7.29 -3.35 -21.60
N ASP A 391 8.16 -2.50 -21.03
CA ASP A 391 8.95 -1.56 -21.82
C ASP A 391 10.17 -2.24 -22.47
N ILE A 392 10.15 -2.33 -23.79
CA ILE A 392 11.25 -2.86 -24.63
C ILE A 392 12.53 -2.01 -24.56
N ASN A 393 12.48 -0.82 -23.96
CA ASN A 393 13.61 0.10 -23.84
C ASN A 393 14.25 0.09 -22.44
N ASP A 394 13.69 -0.65 -21.48
CA ASP A 394 14.18 -0.63 -20.09
C ASP A 394 15.59 -1.23 -19.99
N VAL A 395 16.57 -0.38 -19.67
CA VAL A 395 17.98 -0.73 -19.48
C VAL A 395 18.17 -1.61 -18.23
N GLY A 396 17.30 -1.49 -17.24
CA GLY A 396 17.20 -2.38 -16.09
C GLY A 396 16.82 -3.81 -16.49
N GLN A 397 15.97 -4.00 -17.50
CA GLN A 397 15.56 -5.31 -18.01
C GLN A 397 16.35 -5.81 -19.22
N THR A 398 17.09 -4.94 -19.91
CA THR A 398 17.97 -5.31 -21.04
C THR A 398 19.21 -6.06 -20.55
N VAL A 399 19.57 -7.17 -21.19
CA VAL A 399 20.93 -7.75 -21.21
C VAL A 399 21.44 -7.83 -22.65
N ARG A 400 22.76 -7.80 -22.82
CA ARG A 400 23.38 -7.75 -24.14
C ARG A 400 24.35 -8.91 -24.36
N PHE A 401 24.22 -9.55 -25.51
CA PHE A 401 25.25 -10.39 -26.08
C PHE A 401 26.23 -9.50 -26.83
N VAL A 402 27.50 -9.53 -26.44
CA VAL A 402 28.53 -8.71 -27.09
C VAL A 402 28.83 -9.23 -28.49
N GLU A 403 29.51 -8.44 -29.33
CA GLU A 403 30.01 -8.90 -30.64
C GLU A 403 31.48 -8.49 -30.83
N PRO A 404 32.41 -9.25 -30.24
CA PRO A 404 33.83 -8.91 -30.29
C PRO A 404 34.39 -9.03 -31.69
N THR A 405 35.19 -8.05 -32.08
CA THR A 405 35.97 -8.09 -33.32
C THR A 405 37.42 -7.78 -33.00
N ILE A 406 38.33 -8.37 -33.78
CA ILE A 406 39.75 -8.04 -33.76
C ILE A 406 40.21 -7.59 -35.14
N LYS A 407 41.05 -6.56 -35.18
CA LYS A 407 41.89 -6.23 -36.32
C LYS A 407 43.35 -6.36 -35.88
N THR A 408 44.19 -6.94 -36.72
CA THR A 408 45.59 -7.21 -36.40
C THR A 408 46.52 -6.47 -37.35
N THR A 409 47.79 -6.30 -36.98
CA THR A 409 48.77 -5.54 -37.76
C THR A 409 50.19 -6.02 -37.46
N ALA A 410 50.73 -6.82 -38.37
CA ALA A 410 52.04 -7.46 -38.23
C ALA A 410 53.17 -6.61 -38.82
N THR A 411 54.26 -6.48 -38.08
CA THR A 411 55.44 -5.66 -38.44
C THR A 411 56.73 -6.33 -38.00
N ASN A 412 57.86 -5.92 -38.56
CA ASN A 412 59.18 -6.20 -38.04
C ASN A 412 59.40 -5.41 -36.73
N LYS A 413 59.62 -6.09 -35.61
CA LYS A 413 59.82 -5.43 -34.30
C LYS A 413 61.02 -4.48 -34.27
N ALA A 414 62.01 -4.68 -35.14
CA ALA A 414 63.25 -3.89 -35.13
C ALA A 414 63.12 -2.48 -35.75
N ASP A 415 62.17 -2.27 -36.67
CA ASP A 415 62.01 -1.01 -37.41
C ASP A 415 60.55 -0.60 -37.68
N GLY A 416 59.56 -1.41 -37.27
CA GLY A 416 58.13 -1.19 -37.55
C GLY A 416 57.72 -1.44 -39.01
N GLY A 417 58.63 -1.92 -39.86
CA GLY A 417 58.41 -2.12 -41.28
C GLY A 417 57.64 -3.39 -41.62
N LYS A 418 57.25 -3.50 -42.89
CA LYS A 418 56.59 -4.69 -43.47
C LYS A 418 57.55 -5.74 -44.04
N GLU A 419 58.85 -5.45 -44.03
CA GLU A 419 59.85 -6.26 -44.71
C GLU A 419 61.10 -6.40 -43.85
N MET A 420 61.66 -7.62 -43.75
CA MET A 420 62.81 -7.92 -42.89
C MET A 420 63.76 -8.92 -43.56
N TYR A 421 64.98 -9.07 -43.05
CA TYR A 421 65.95 -10.05 -43.57
C TYR A 421 65.75 -11.44 -42.95
N ALA A 422 66.10 -12.48 -43.71
CA ALA A 422 65.98 -13.88 -43.31
C ALA A 422 67.11 -14.30 -42.35
N ASN A 423 67.04 -13.87 -41.10
CA ASN A 423 68.10 -14.05 -40.09
C ASN A 423 67.81 -15.22 -39.13
N GLU A 424 68.85 -15.70 -38.43
CA GLU A 424 68.76 -16.82 -37.47
C GLU A 424 67.87 -16.53 -36.25
N SER A 425 67.64 -15.26 -35.97
CA SER A 425 66.65 -14.79 -34.99
C SER A 425 66.01 -13.51 -35.53
N VAL A 426 64.68 -13.53 -35.62
CA VAL A 426 63.85 -12.38 -35.96
C VAL A 426 62.65 -12.33 -35.03
N THR A 427 62.07 -11.15 -34.83
CA THR A 427 60.79 -10.99 -34.14
C THR A 427 59.78 -10.29 -35.04
N ILE A 428 58.70 -10.99 -35.40
CA ILE A 428 57.49 -10.36 -35.91
C ILE A 428 56.69 -9.85 -34.71
N GLN A 429 56.33 -8.58 -34.72
CA GLN A 429 55.43 -7.98 -33.73
C GLN A 429 54.07 -7.76 -34.39
N ASP A 430 53.05 -8.46 -33.91
CA ASP A 430 51.65 -8.21 -34.25
C ASP A 430 50.96 -7.36 -33.18
N LYS A 431 50.19 -6.37 -33.62
CA LYS A 431 49.33 -5.54 -32.77
C LYS A 431 47.87 -5.96 -32.95
N VAL A 432 47.31 -6.62 -31.93
CA VAL A 432 45.89 -7.01 -31.90
C VAL A 432 45.06 -5.86 -31.34
N GLU A 433 44.33 -5.15 -32.20
CA GLU A 433 43.29 -4.19 -31.79
C GLU A 433 41.96 -4.92 -31.61
N TYR A 434 41.35 -4.82 -30.43
CA TYR A 434 40.08 -5.46 -30.10
C TYR A 434 38.95 -4.45 -29.90
N LYS A 435 37.72 -4.90 -30.11
CA LYS A 435 36.49 -4.14 -29.84
C LYS A 435 35.47 -4.99 -29.09
N ASP A 436 34.58 -4.29 -28.40
CA ASP A 436 33.42 -4.80 -27.66
C ASP A 436 33.70 -5.94 -26.64
N LEU A 437 34.86 -5.90 -25.98
CA LEU A 437 35.15 -6.82 -24.88
C LEU A 437 34.41 -6.44 -23.60
N ILE A 438 34.00 -7.44 -22.83
CA ILE A 438 33.39 -7.29 -21.51
C ILE A 438 34.50 -6.86 -20.54
N ILE A 439 34.37 -5.66 -19.96
CA ILE A 439 35.35 -5.11 -19.04
C ILE A 439 35.46 -5.99 -17.78
N GLY A 440 36.68 -6.18 -17.29
CA GLY A 440 36.99 -7.01 -16.12
C GLY A 440 37.04 -8.51 -16.41
N LYS A 441 36.67 -8.96 -17.63
CA LYS A 441 36.85 -10.36 -18.03
C LYS A 441 38.26 -10.63 -18.53
N GLU A 442 38.66 -11.88 -18.36
CA GLU A 442 39.95 -12.42 -18.76
C GLU A 442 39.85 -13.08 -20.14
N TYR A 443 40.81 -12.78 -21.01
CA TYR A 443 40.86 -13.23 -22.40
C TYR A 443 42.23 -13.84 -22.71
N VAL A 444 42.23 -14.79 -23.66
CA VAL A 444 43.45 -15.39 -24.21
C VAL A 444 43.48 -15.15 -25.72
N ALA A 445 44.40 -14.33 -26.19
CA ALA A 445 44.70 -14.18 -27.60
C ALA A 445 45.75 -15.21 -28.00
N LYS A 446 45.46 -16.01 -29.03
CA LYS A 446 46.37 -17.04 -29.58
C LYS A 446 46.68 -16.65 -31.03
N GLY A 447 47.95 -16.37 -31.30
CA GLY A 447 48.45 -15.97 -32.61
C GLY A 447 49.32 -17.07 -33.23
N LYS A 448 49.31 -17.21 -34.55
CA LYS A 448 50.02 -18.28 -35.27
C LYS A 448 50.49 -17.82 -36.63
N LEU A 449 51.74 -18.14 -36.98
CA LEU A 449 52.30 -17.79 -38.29
C LEU A 449 51.91 -18.82 -39.37
N MET A 450 51.63 -18.31 -40.56
CA MET A 450 51.22 -19.05 -41.75
C MET A 450 52.14 -18.71 -42.92
N ASP A 451 52.58 -19.71 -43.68
CA ASP A 451 53.30 -19.53 -44.94
C ASP A 451 52.28 -19.20 -46.05
N LYS A 452 52.34 -17.98 -46.60
CA LYS A 452 51.30 -17.44 -47.50
C LYS A 452 51.13 -18.27 -48.77
N ALA A 453 52.25 -18.73 -49.35
CA ALA A 453 52.27 -19.47 -50.60
C ALA A 453 51.70 -20.90 -50.47
N THR A 454 51.94 -21.56 -49.33
CA THR A 454 51.43 -22.92 -49.06
C THR A 454 50.09 -22.95 -48.35
N LYS A 455 49.63 -21.81 -47.80
CA LYS A 455 48.42 -21.65 -46.98
C LYS A 455 48.37 -22.60 -45.78
N LYS A 456 49.56 -22.90 -45.23
CA LYS A 456 49.77 -23.84 -44.12
C LYS A 456 50.48 -23.16 -42.95
N PRO A 457 50.39 -23.73 -41.73
CA PRO A 457 51.19 -23.33 -40.59
C PRO A 457 52.68 -23.20 -40.96
N LEU A 458 53.30 -22.10 -40.55
CA LEU A 458 54.73 -21.91 -40.67
C LEU A 458 55.44 -22.87 -39.70
N LEU A 459 56.22 -23.80 -40.25
CA LEU A 459 57.01 -24.75 -39.49
C LEU A 459 58.47 -24.30 -39.38
N VAL A 460 58.94 -24.13 -38.15
CA VAL A 460 60.37 -23.95 -37.82
C VAL A 460 60.80 -25.18 -37.01
N ASP A 461 61.82 -25.87 -37.53
CA ASP A 461 62.37 -27.12 -36.97
C ASP A 461 61.30 -28.16 -36.56
N GLY A 462 60.28 -28.30 -37.41
CA GLY A 462 59.18 -29.25 -37.27
C GLY A 462 58.02 -28.79 -36.37
N LYS A 463 58.10 -27.62 -35.75
CA LYS A 463 57.07 -27.06 -34.87
C LYS A 463 56.39 -25.84 -35.49
N GLU A 464 55.10 -25.66 -35.21
CA GLU A 464 54.36 -24.46 -35.61
C GLU A 464 54.84 -23.25 -34.82
N VAL A 465 55.07 -22.11 -35.49
CA VAL A 465 55.39 -20.86 -34.79
C VAL A 465 54.10 -20.20 -34.33
N ALA A 466 53.78 -20.34 -33.05
CA ALA A 466 52.60 -19.77 -32.40
C ALA A 466 52.95 -19.20 -31.02
N VAL A 467 52.19 -18.21 -30.57
CA VAL A 467 52.29 -17.59 -29.25
C VAL A 467 50.89 -17.36 -28.68
N GLU A 468 50.78 -17.25 -27.35
CA GLU A 468 49.56 -16.80 -26.71
C GLU A 468 49.85 -15.74 -25.64
N SER A 469 48.89 -14.83 -25.46
CA SER A 469 48.94 -13.76 -24.46
C SER A 469 47.61 -13.69 -23.73
N LYS A 470 47.69 -13.56 -22.40
CA LYS A 470 46.56 -13.65 -21.47
C LYS A 470 46.41 -12.33 -20.74
N PHE A 471 45.23 -11.71 -20.83
CA PHE A 471 45.00 -10.34 -20.35
C PHE A 471 43.58 -10.13 -19.82
N THR A 472 43.41 -9.16 -18.91
CA THR A 472 42.09 -8.68 -18.49
C THR A 472 41.72 -7.45 -19.30
N ALA A 473 40.53 -7.43 -19.91
CA ALA A 473 40.04 -6.26 -20.63
C ALA A 473 39.74 -5.11 -19.64
N LYS A 474 40.45 -3.99 -19.77
CA LYS A 474 40.25 -2.78 -18.93
C LYS A 474 39.25 -1.79 -19.53
N GLU A 475 39.00 -1.94 -20.83
CA GLU A 475 38.20 -1.09 -21.70
C GLU A 475 37.55 -2.00 -22.75
N LYS A 476 36.43 -1.55 -23.36
CA LYS A 476 35.74 -2.35 -24.39
C LYS A 476 36.55 -2.48 -25.67
N ASN A 477 37.23 -1.40 -26.06
CA ASN A 477 38.01 -1.28 -27.27
C ASN A 477 39.42 -0.86 -26.87
N GLY A 478 40.44 -1.56 -27.35
CA GLY A 478 41.82 -1.36 -26.94
C GLY A 478 42.78 -2.20 -27.78
N SER A 479 44.01 -2.41 -27.31
CA SER A 479 44.96 -3.29 -28.02
C SER A 479 45.93 -4.03 -27.12
N ILE A 480 46.41 -5.18 -27.59
CA ILE A 480 47.58 -5.90 -27.05
C ILE A 480 48.62 -6.12 -28.16
N THR A 481 49.71 -6.80 -27.82
CA THR A 481 50.81 -7.12 -28.74
C THR A 481 51.23 -8.57 -28.58
N LEU A 482 51.52 -9.25 -29.70
CA LEU A 482 52.03 -10.62 -29.78
C LEU A 482 53.40 -10.60 -30.48
N ASP A 483 54.45 -11.03 -29.77
CA ASP A 483 55.83 -11.06 -30.28
C ASP A 483 56.26 -12.48 -30.65
N PHE A 484 56.38 -12.76 -31.95
CA PHE A 484 56.80 -14.06 -32.49
C PHE A 484 58.30 -14.06 -32.79
N THR A 485 59.11 -14.63 -31.89
CA THR A 485 60.57 -14.75 -32.09
C THR A 485 60.97 -16.15 -32.56
N PHE A 486 61.64 -16.26 -33.71
CA PHE A 486 61.98 -17.55 -34.35
C PHE A 486 63.15 -17.43 -35.34
N ASN A 487 63.66 -18.56 -35.83
CA ASN A 487 64.69 -18.62 -36.88
C ASN A 487 64.04 -18.51 -38.27
N ALA A 488 64.41 -17.48 -39.02
CA ALA A 488 63.87 -17.18 -40.35
C ALA A 488 64.85 -17.42 -41.51
N SER A 489 66.04 -17.99 -41.27
CA SER A 489 67.08 -18.20 -42.28
C SER A 489 66.64 -19.04 -43.50
N LYS A 490 65.54 -19.78 -43.36
CA LYS A 490 64.94 -20.61 -44.43
C LYS A 490 63.77 -19.92 -45.16
N LEU A 491 63.50 -18.64 -44.88
CA LEU A 491 62.32 -17.91 -45.39
C LEU A 491 62.62 -16.83 -46.43
N GLN A 492 63.87 -16.69 -46.89
CA GLN A 492 64.25 -15.73 -47.93
C GLN A 492 63.30 -15.78 -49.14
N GLY A 493 62.72 -14.63 -49.49
CA GLY A 493 61.77 -14.47 -50.60
C GLY A 493 60.31 -14.79 -50.27
N LYS A 494 60.01 -15.33 -49.07
CA LYS A 494 58.64 -15.69 -48.66
C LYS A 494 57.88 -14.52 -48.05
N GLU A 495 56.56 -14.67 -48.04
CA GLU A 495 55.64 -13.88 -47.24
C GLU A 495 55.03 -14.77 -46.14
N VAL A 496 54.94 -14.21 -44.94
CA VAL A 496 54.37 -14.84 -43.74
C VAL A 496 53.21 -13.99 -43.27
N VAL A 497 52.11 -14.64 -42.92
CA VAL A 497 50.88 -14.01 -42.42
C VAL A 497 50.65 -14.45 -40.98
N VAL A 498 50.12 -13.57 -40.14
CA VAL A 498 49.77 -13.88 -38.75
C VAL A 498 48.26 -14.14 -38.67
N PHE A 499 47.86 -15.23 -38.01
CA PHE A 499 46.48 -15.64 -37.78
C PHE A 499 46.14 -15.58 -36.28
N GLU A 500 45.07 -14.88 -35.91
CA GLU A 500 44.71 -14.61 -34.52
C GLU A 500 43.35 -15.18 -34.14
N LYS A 501 43.25 -15.68 -32.91
CA LYS A 501 42.01 -16.11 -32.27
C LYS A 501 41.94 -15.57 -30.86
N LEU A 502 40.83 -14.94 -30.51
CA LEU A 502 40.57 -14.43 -29.17
C LEU A 502 39.56 -15.33 -28.45
N TYR A 503 39.91 -15.77 -27.25
CA TYR A 503 39.12 -16.68 -26.43
C TYR A 503 38.72 -16.04 -25.09
N GLN A 504 37.55 -16.42 -24.57
CA GLN A 504 37.05 -16.10 -23.23
C GLN A 504 36.41 -17.37 -22.65
N ASP A 505 36.87 -17.85 -21.49
CA ASP A 505 36.45 -19.14 -20.91
C ASP A 505 36.43 -20.30 -21.93
N ASP A 506 37.50 -20.41 -22.73
CA ASP A 506 37.70 -21.32 -23.88
C ASP A 506 36.70 -21.20 -25.06
N ILE A 507 35.71 -20.30 -24.97
CA ILE A 507 34.84 -19.92 -26.09
C ILE A 507 35.63 -19.04 -27.07
N LEU A 508 35.57 -19.33 -28.37
CA LEU A 508 36.12 -18.46 -29.42
C LEU A 508 35.19 -17.26 -29.61
N VAL A 509 35.67 -16.06 -29.28
CA VAL A 509 34.84 -14.83 -29.28
C VAL A 509 35.19 -13.84 -30.40
N ALA A 510 36.40 -13.91 -30.96
CA ALA A 510 36.78 -13.20 -32.18
C ALA A 510 37.92 -13.93 -32.92
N ILE A 511 38.07 -13.67 -34.22
CA ILE A 511 39.04 -14.35 -35.08
C ILE A 511 39.46 -13.46 -36.26
N ASN A 512 40.75 -13.46 -36.62
CA ASN A 512 41.25 -12.96 -37.90
C ASN A 512 42.15 -14.03 -38.55
N VAL A 513 41.77 -14.51 -39.73
CA VAL A 513 42.43 -15.63 -40.45
C VAL A 513 42.36 -15.47 -41.97
N ASP A 514 42.31 -14.22 -42.47
CA ASP A 514 42.53 -13.98 -43.90
C ASP A 514 44.00 -14.32 -44.24
N ILE A 515 44.24 -15.02 -45.34
CA ILE A 515 45.60 -15.37 -45.80
C ILE A 515 46.14 -14.35 -46.80
N GLU A 516 45.30 -13.44 -47.31
CA GLU A 516 45.67 -12.48 -48.35
C GLU A 516 45.90 -11.06 -47.80
N ASP A 517 45.29 -10.69 -46.68
CA ASP A 517 45.36 -9.34 -46.09
C ASP A 517 46.81 -8.88 -45.84
N ALA A 518 47.08 -7.64 -46.25
CA ALA A 518 48.39 -7.00 -46.17
C ALA A 518 48.70 -6.48 -44.76
N ASP A 519 47.70 -6.14 -43.95
CA ASP A 519 47.90 -5.54 -42.64
C ASP A 519 48.53 -6.52 -41.64
N HIS A 520 48.30 -7.82 -41.77
CA HIS A 520 49.05 -8.87 -41.04
C HIS A 520 50.03 -9.73 -41.89
N THR A 521 50.31 -9.36 -43.14
CA THR A 521 51.43 -9.94 -43.93
C THR A 521 52.75 -9.22 -43.62
N VAL A 522 53.86 -9.97 -43.55
CA VAL A 522 55.25 -9.47 -43.61
C VAL A 522 56.09 -10.25 -44.64
N LYS A 523 57.13 -9.63 -45.20
CA LYS A 523 57.95 -10.18 -46.29
C LYS A 523 59.43 -10.35 -45.93
N PHE A 524 59.99 -11.50 -46.26
CA PHE A 524 61.41 -11.81 -46.04
C PHE A 524 62.26 -11.50 -47.28
N LYS A 525 63.15 -10.51 -47.16
CA LYS A 525 64.09 -10.09 -48.19
C LYS A 525 65.33 -11.00 -48.26
N ALA A 526 65.91 -11.07 -49.45
CA ALA A 526 67.29 -11.48 -49.63
C ALA A 526 68.24 -10.44 -49.01
N GLU A 527 69.35 -10.90 -48.42
CA GLU A 527 70.46 -10.01 -48.10
C GLU A 527 71.00 -9.33 -49.36
N LYS A 528 71.41 -8.07 -49.22
CA LYS A 528 72.33 -7.46 -50.19
C LYS A 528 73.75 -7.89 -49.84
N LEU A 529 74.26 -8.91 -50.54
CA LEU A 529 75.69 -9.25 -50.54
C LEU A 529 76.52 -7.99 -50.86
N GLY A 530 77.27 -7.51 -49.87
CA GLY A 530 78.17 -6.37 -50.01
C GLY A 530 79.35 -6.70 -50.93
N LYS A 531 79.78 -5.72 -51.75
CA LYS A 531 81.05 -5.83 -52.48
C LYS A 531 82.24 -5.52 -51.56
N PRO A 532 83.44 -6.05 -51.83
CA PRO A 532 84.57 -5.95 -50.91
C PRO A 532 85.09 -4.53 -50.66
N GLN A 533 85.73 -4.38 -49.51
CA GLN A 533 86.41 -3.18 -49.03
C GLN A 533 87.71 -2.90 -49.80
N GLN A 534 88.12 -1.62 -49.88
CA GLN A 534 89.44 -1.19 -50.33
C GLN A 534 90.01 -0.12 -49.36
N GLU A 535 91.33 0.09 -49.37
CA GLU A 535 92.07 0.60 -48.19
C GLU A 535 92.27 2.12 -48.09
N LYS A 536 92.74 2.54 -46.91
CA LYS A 536 93.13 3.91 -46.52
C LYS A 536 94.45 4.37 -47.14
N PRO A 537 94.69 5.69 -47.23
CA PRO A 537 95.82 6.27 -46.46
C PRO A 537 95.45 7.17 -45.25
N GLN A 538 96.44 7.83 -44.66
CA GLN A 538 96.47 8.41 -43.30
C GLN A 538 96.82 9.92 -43.29
N LEU A 539 96.80 10.53 -42.09
CA LEU A 539 97.18 11.90 -41.71
C LEU A 539 96.07 12.96 -41.99
N GLU A 540 95.91 14.05 -41.22
CA GLU A 540 96.74 14.60 -40.12
C GLU A 540 95.90 15.32 -39.03
N GLN A 541 96.53 15.84 -37.96
CA GLN A 541 95.89 16.62 -36.89
C GLN A 541 96.66 17.92 -36.61
N PRO A 542 95.97 19.07 -36.45
CA PRO A 542 96.45 20.11 -35.52
C PRO A 542 95.34 20.67 -34.60
N LYS A 543 95.70 21.62 -33.71
CA LYS A 543 94.94 22.02 -32.51
C LYS A 543 94.55 23.51 -32.47
N THR A 544 93.41 23.81 -31.80
CA THR A 544 93.10 24.98 -30.93
C THR A 544 93.66 26.40 -31.21
N GLY A 545 92.80 27.44 -31.22
CA GLY A 545 93.21 28.86 -31.13
C GLY A 545 92.07 29.87 -30.82
N LYS A 546 92.39 31.07 -30.30
CA LYS A 546 91.46 32.15 -29.83
C LYS A 546 91.81 33.49 -30.52
N THR A 547 91.05 34.60 -30.52
CA THR A 547 89.81 35.05 -29.80
C THR A 547 88.89 35.84 -30.79
N SER A 548 88.15 36.97 -30.61
CA SER A 548 87.89 37.97 -29.53
C SER A 548 86.62 38.83 -29.77
N LYS A 549 86.21 39.55 -28.70
CA LYS A 549 85.35 40.76 -28.56
C LYS A 549 85.59 41.89 -29.61
N ALA A 550 84.72 42.91 -29.82
CA ALA A 550 83.30 43.18 -29.44
C ALA A 550 82.76 44.47 -30.13
N GLY A 551 81.44 44.71 -30.08
CA GLY A 551 80.73 45.95 -30.45
C GLY A 551 79.24 45.84 -30.06
N THR A 552 78.58 46.91 -29.60
CA THR A 552 77.39 46.77 -28.71
C THR A 552 76.38 47.94 -28.81
N LEU A 553 75.14 47.71 -28.34
CA LEU A 553 74.03 48.64 -28.03
C LEU A 553 73.13 49.09 -29.22
N PRO A 554 71.85 49.50 -28.99
CA PRO A 554 70.99 49.33 -27.79
C PRO A 554 69.59 48.71 -28.06
N ALA A 555 68.91 48.28 -26.97
CA ALA A 555 67.45 48.16 -26.76
C ALA A 555 66.61 47.30 -27.77
N THR A 556 65.73 46.38 -27.37
CA THR A 556 64.77 46.37 -26.23
C THR A 556 64.34 44.95 -25.84
N GLY A 557 63.76 44.79 -24.65
CA GLY A 557 62.82 43.70 -24.32
C GLY A 557 63.43 42.39 -23.82
N GLY A 558 63.19 42.05 -22.55
CA GLY A 558 63.54 40.74 -22.00
C GLY A 558 62.87 40.46 -20.65
N ASN A 559 62.35 39.23 -20.50
CA ASN A 559 61.85 38.57 -19.28
C ASN A 559 60.77 39.27 -18.43
N MET A 560 59.78 38.48 -17.99
CA MET A 560 59.77 38.00 -16.59
C MET A 560 58.76 36.87 -16.36
N TYR A 561 59.09 36.00 -15.40
CA TYR A 561 58.12 35.12 -14.72
C TYR A 561 57.34 35.95 -13.68
N PHE A 562 56.08 35.63 -13.45
CA PHE A 562 55.38 36.01 -12.21
C PHE A 562 54.29 34.99 -11.83
N THR A 563 53.94 34.95 -10.54
CA THR A 563 53.01 34.01 -9.91
C THR A 563 51.87 34.73 -9.17
N TRP A 564 50.77 34.00 -8.96
CA TRP A 564 49.68 34.29 -7.98
C TRP A 564 48.78 35.52 -8.26
N PHE A 565 47.58 35.68 -7.68
CA PHE A 565 46.87 34.95 -6.59
C PHE A 565 45.33 35.04 -6.76
N SER A 566 44.57 34.01 -6.31
CA SER A 566 43.17 34.00 -5.74
C SER A 566 42.02 34.78 -6.46
N VAL A 567 40.70 34.58 -6.23
CA VAL A 567 39.90 34.10 -5.06
C VAL A 567 38.63 33.34 -5.52
N GLY A 568 38.26 32.28 -4.78
CA GLY A 568 36.86 31.80 -4.62
C GLY A 568 36.31 30.80 -5.67
N ALA A 569 35.37 29.90 -5.33
CA ALA A 569 34.88 29.45 -4.02
C ALA A 569 34.18 28.08 -4.14
N GLY A 570 34.08 27.32 -3.03
CA GLY A 570 33.31 26.05 -2.97
C GLY A 570 34.06 24.90 -2.28
N LEU A 571 33.95 24.79 -0.95
CA LEU A 571 34.54 23.71 -0.15
C LEU A 571 33.53 22.60 0.17
N LEU A 572 34.03 21.39 0.52
CA LEU A 572 33.23 20.17 0.59
C LEU A 572 33.61 19.29 1.80
N LEU A 573 32.59 18.90 2.57
CA LEU A 573 32.51 17.86 3.62
C LEU A 573 33.20 18.01 5.01
N LEU A 574 32.34 17.82 6.04
CA LEU A 574 32.48 16.99 7.26
C LEU A 574 33.51 17.29 8.36
N THR A 575 32.96 17.47 9.57
CA THR A 575 33.44 16.84 10.82
C THR A 575 32.25 16.28 11.62
N LEU A 576 32.48 15.27 12.47
CA LEU A 576 31.48 14.76 13.43
C LEU A 576 31.58 15.50 14.77
N GLY A 577 30.45 15.65 15.46
CA GLY A 577 30.39 16.10 16.86
C GLY A 577 28.97 16.01 17.41
N ALA A 578 28.73 15.16 18.42
CA ALA A 578 27.41 14.97 19.02
C ALA A 578 27.15 15.94 20.18
N ILE A 579 25.87 16.09 20.58
CA ILE A 579 25.43 16.06 22.01
C ILE A 579 23.89 16.07 22.10
N LEU A 580 23.34 15.37 23.10
CA LEU A 580 21.92 15.43 23.47
C LEU A 580 21.70 16.43 24.61
N PHE A 581 20.59 17.19 24.62
CA PHE A 581 19.63 17.22 25.75
C PHE A 581 18.36 18.07 25.51
N ILE A 582 17.18 17.46 25.77
CA ILE A 582 16.10 17.91 26.69
C ILE A 582 15.84 19.44 26.79
N LYS A 583 14.61 19.96 26.58
CA LYS A 583 13.52 19.92 27.60
C LYS A 583 12.09 20.34 27.13
N ARG A 584 11.10 19.50 27.51
CA ARG A 584 9.69 19.79 27.90
C ARG A 584 8.73 20.68 27.06
N ARG A 585 7.66 20.02 26.58
CA ARG A 585 6.26 20.07 27.09
C ARG A 585 5.55 21.43 27.23
N ASN A 586 4.41 21.58 26.54
CA ASN A 586 3.11 22.02 27.10
C ASN A 586 1.96 21.79 26.09
N ALA A 587 0.73 21.86 26.58
CA ALA A 587 -0.51 21.34 25.97
C ALA A 587 -0.49 19.81 25.82
#